data_AF-A0A379WYJ8-F1
#
_entry.id   AF-A0A379WYJ8-F1
#
_cell.length_a   1.000
_cell.length_b   1.000
_cell.length_c   1.000
_cell.angle_alpha   90.00
_cell.angle_beta   90.00
_cell.angle_gamma   90.00
#
_symmetry.space_group_name_H-M   'P 1'
#
loop_
_entity.id
_entity.type
_entity.pdbx_description
1 polymer ?
#
loop_
_entity_poly.entity_id
_entity_poly.type
_entity_poly.pdbx_seq_one_letter_code
_entity_poly.pdbx_strand_id
1 'polypeptide(L)'
;MAIPKLQSYALPTALDIPTNKVNWAFEPERAALLIHDMQDYFVSFWGRNCPMMDQVIANIAALRQYCKEHHIPVYYTAQPKEQSDEDRALLNDMWGPGLTRSPEQQKVVEALTPDEADTVLVKWRYSAFHRSPLEQMLKDTGRNQLIITGVYAHIAV
;
A
#
# COMPACT_ATOMS: atom_id res chain seq x y z
N MET A 1 0.39 -21.31 2.86
CA MET A 1 -0.45 -21.02 4.04
C MET A 1 -1.34 -19.81 3.72
N ALA A 2 -2.58 -19.75 4.20
CA ALA A 2 -3.42 -18.56 4.05
C ALA A 2 -3.05 -17.52 5.13
N ILE A 3 -3.24 -16.23 4.84
CA ILE A 3 -3.12 -15.16 5.84
C ILE A 3 -4.13 -15.46 6.97
N PRO A 4 -3.72 -15.49 8.25
CA PRO A 4 -4.63 -15.76 9.35
C PRO A 4 -5.54 -14.54 9.61
N LYS A 5 -6.65 -14.76 10.32
CA LYS A 5 -7.42 -13.65 10.89
C LYS A 5 -6.54 -12.87 11.85
N LEU A 6 -6.52 -11.55 11.72
CA LEU A 6 -5.69 -10.65 12.48
C LEU A 6 -6.48 -10.01 13.63
N GLN A 7 -5.80 -9.75 14.73
CA GLN A 7 -6.35 -9.01 15.87
C GLN A 7 -5.93 -7.54 15.78
N SER A 8 -6.79 -6.65 16.24
CA SER A 8 -6.45 -5.24 16.39
C SER A 8 -5.44 -5.03 17.51
N TYR A 9 -4.61 -4.01 17.36
CA TYR A 9 -3.63 -3.58 18.35
C TYR A 9 -3.57 -2.05 18.38
N ALA A 10 -2.87 -1.49 19.37
CA ALA A 10 -2.66 -0.05 19.44
C ALA A 10 -1.64 0.38 18.37
N LEU A 11 -2.00 1.35 17.52
CA LEU A 11 -1.06 1.94 16.58
C LEU A 11 0.04 2.69 17.34
N PRO A 12 1.28 2.67 16.84
CA PRO A 12 2.38 3.42 17.45
C PRO A 12 2.11 4.93 17.40
N THR A 13 2.56 5.61 18.43
CA THR A 13 2.62 7.06 18.50
C THR A 13 4.03 7.55 18.17
N ALA A 14 4.23 8.87 18.11
CA ALA A 14 5.57 9.44 17.91
C ALA A 14 6.59 9.01 18.98
N LEU A 15 6.13 8.65 20.19
CA LEU A 15 7.00 8.19 21.28
C LEU A 15 7.51 6.76 21.07
N ASP A 16 6.82 5.97 20.24
CA ASP A 16 7.16 4.57 19.95
C ASP A 16 8.11 4.43 18.76
N ILE A 17 8.36 5.53 18.03
CA ILE A 17 9.25 5.54 16.86
C ILE A 17 10.71 5.52 17.35
N PRO A 18 11.53 4.53 16.97
CA PRO A 18 12.93 4.50 17.34
C PRO A 18 13.68 5.68 16.71
N THR A 19 14.75 6.12 17.37
CA THR A 19 15.59 7.20 16.84
C THR A 19 16.15 6.83 15.47
N ASN A 20 15.82 7.64 14.45
CA ASN A 20 16.31 7.44 13.10
C ASN A 20 17.83 7.67 13.03
N LYS A 21 18.52 6.84 12.21
CA LYS A 21 19.95 7.03 11.90
C LYS A 21 20.20 8.16 10.90
N VAL A 22 19.22 8.41 10.04
CA VAL A 22 19.29 9.40 8.96
C VAL A 22 18.39 10.58 9.28
N ASN A 23 18.77 11.76 8.80
CA ASN A 23 18.07 13.02 9.06
C ASN A 23 17.52 13.62 7.75
N TRP A 24 16.93 12.79 6.89
CA TRP A 24 16.33 13.28 5.64
C TRP A 24 15.14 14.19 5.96
N ALA A 25 15.24 15.46 5.60
CA ALA A 25 14.12 16.38 5.66
C ALA A 25 13.12 16.01 4.56
N PHE A 26 11.83 16.07 4.90
CA PHE A 26 10.77 15.87 3.93
C PHE A 26 10.67 17.09 3.01
N GLU A 27 10.69 16.84 1.70
CA GLU A 27 10.64 17.86 0.65
C GLU A 27 9.51 17.54 -0.33
N PRO A 28 8.34 18.23 -0.26
CA PRO A 28 7.17 17.95 -1.10
C PRO A 28 7.48 17.84 -2.59
N GLU A 29 8.34 18.73 -3.12
CA GLU A 29 8.73 18.76 -4.53
C GLU A 29 9.51 17.52 -4.99
N ARG A 30 10.11 16.77 -4.04
CA ARG A 30 10.87 15.55 -4.31
C ARG A 30 10.12 14.28 -3.92
N ALA A 31 8.94 14.42 -3.32
CA ALA A 31 8.20 13.32 -2.75
C ALA A 31 7.19 12.71 -3.72
N ALA A 32 6.83 11.46 -3.42
CA ALA A 32 5.66 10.76 -3.91
C ALA A 32 5.02 9.99 -2.73
N LEU A 33 3.72 9.77 -2.78
CA LEU A 33 3.00 8.91 -1.83
C LEU A 33 2.73 7.55 -2.45
N LEU A 34 2.99 6.48 -1.68
CA LEU A 34 2.59 5.12 -2.00
C LEU A 34 1.54 4.62 -1.01
N ILE A 35 0.35 4.31 -1.52
CA ILE A 35 -0.73 3.63 -0.82
C ILE A 35 -0.68 2.15 -1.18
N HIS A 36 -0.01 1.38 -0.33
CA HIS A 36 0.43 0.02 -0.62
C HIS A 36 -0.63 -1.03 -0.25
N ASP A 37 -1.17 -1.73 -1.26
CA ASP A 37 -2.04 -2.90 -1.13
C ASP A 37 -3.27 -2.68 -0.22
N MET A 38 -3.83 -1.47 -0.19
CA MET A 38 -5.05 -1.12 0.55
C MET A 38 -6.34 -1.62 -0.12
N GLN A 39 -6.34 -2.91 -0.51
CA GLN A 39 -7.47 -3.59 -1.12
C GLN A 39 -8.37 -4.24 -0.07
N ASP A 40 -9.67 -4.35 -0.35
CA ASP A 40 -10.67 -4.97 0.54
C ASP A 40 -10.22 -6.34 1.02
N TYR A 41 -9.61 -7.15 0.15
CA TYR A 41 -9.08 -8.46 0.48
C TYR A 41 -8.11 -8.41 1.66
N PHE A 42 -7.10 -7.55 1.61
CA PHE A 42 -6.06 -7.46 2.64
C PHE A 42 -6.56 -6.84 3.94
N VAL A 43 -7.43 -5.84 3.84
CA VAL A 43 -8.03 -5.18 5.01
C VAL A 43 -9.05 -6.09 5.70
N SER A 44 -9.74 -6.96 4.96
CA SER A 44 -10.78 -7.85 5.51
C SER A 44 -10.25 -8.88 6.52
N PHE A 45 -8.93 -9.13 6.57
CA PHE A 45 -8.33 -10.04 7.56
C PHE A 45 -8.45 -9.54 9.01
N TRP A 46 -8.69 -8.24 9.23
CA TRP A 46 -9.03 -7.69 10.56
C TRP A 46 -10.53 -7.78 10.90
N GLY A 47 -11.36 -8.24 9.97
CA GLY A 47 -12.82 -8.27 10.12
C GLY A 47 -13.49 -6.94 9.82
N ARG A 48 -14.82 -6.91 10.02
CA ARG A 48 -15.63 -5.69 9.84
C ARG A 48 -15.52 -4.78 11.06
N ASN A 49 -15.62 -3.46 10.85
CA ASN A 49 -15.64 -2.44 11.89
C ASN A 49 -14.45 -2.56 12.86
N CYS A 50 -13.23 -2.55 12.32
CA CYS A 50 -12.01 -2.61 13.11
C CYS A 50 -11.51 -1.18 13.37
N PRO A 51 -11.64 -0.63 14.60
CA PRO A 51 -11.29 0.77 14.88
C PRO A 51 -9.82 1.10 14.57
N MET A 52 -8.93 0.12 14.71
CA MET A 52 -7.52 0.27 14.32
C MET A 52 -7.37 0.49 12.81
N MET A 53 -8.05 -0.31 11.99
CA MET A 53 -8.00 -0.14 10.53
C MET A 53 -8.73 1.12 10.08
N ASP A 54 -9.81 1.50 10.75
CA ASP A 54 -10.49 2.78 10.49
C ASP A 54 -9.53 3.96 10.73
N GLN A 55 -8.72 3.91 11.80
CA GLN A 55 -7.69 4.91 12.06
C GLN A 55 -6.55 4.89 11.04
N VAL A 56 -6.08 3.70 10.62
CA VAL A 56 -5.08 3.58 9.54
C VAL A 56 -5.61 4.23 8.27
N ILE A 57 -6.83 3.88 7.85
CA ILE A 57 -7.47 4.40 6.65
C ILE A 57 -7.64 5.92 6.74
N ALA A 58 -8.09 6.44 7.88
CA ALA A 58 -8.25 7.88 8.09
C ALA A 58 -6.90 8.64 7.99
N ASN A 59 -5.83 8.08 8.55
CA ASN A 59 -4.49 8.68 8.45
C ASN A 59 -3.98 8.68 7.01
N ILE A 60 -4.18 7.59 6.26
CA ILE A 60 -3.80 7.51 4.84
C ILE A 60 -4.62 8.51 4.02
N ALA A 61 -5.92 8.64 4.27
CA ALA A 61 -6.78 9.61 3.60
C ALA A 61 -6.32 11.06 3.85
N ALA A 62 -5.93 11.39 5.08
CA ALA A 62 -5.36 12.69 5.42
C ALA A 62 -4.03 12.96 4.70
N LEU A 63 -3.11 11.98 4.66
CA LEU A 63 -1.85 12.08 3.92
C LEU A 63 -2.08 12.23 2.42
N ARG A 64 -3.04 11.48 1.86
CA ARG A 64 -3.42 11.59 0.46
C ARG A 64 -3.94 12.99 0.15
N GLN A 65 -4.84 13.52 0.98
CA GLN A 65 -5.38 14.87 0.81
C GLN A 65 -4.26 15.92 0.81
N TYR A 66 -3.36 15.86 1.79
CA TYR A 66 -2.17 16.70 1.84
C TYR A 66 -1.33 16.58 0.55
N CYS A 67 -1.06 15.36 0.09
CA CYS A 67 -0.29 15.13 -1.12
C CYS A 67 -0.93 15.79 -2.35
N LYS A 68 -2.25 15.70 -2.48
CA LYS A 68 -2.99 16.34 -3.58
C LYS A 68 -2.90 17.87 -3.52
N GLU A 69 -3.09 18.45 -2.34
CA GLU A 69 -2.97 19.90 -2.13
C GLU A 69 -1.57 20.44 -2.47
N HIS A 70 -0.54 19.61 -2.28
CA HIS A 70 0.86 19.96 -2.51
C HIS A 70 1.45 19.42 -3.83
N HIS A 71 0.63 18.92 -4.75
CA HIS A 71 1.07 18.38 -6.04
C HIS A 71 2.14 17.26 -5.91
N ILE A 72 2.01 16.46 -4.86
CA ILE A 72 2.77 15.24 -4.63
C ILE A 72 2.03 14.09 -5.34
N PRO A 73 2.64 13.38 -6.29
CA PRO A 73 1.99 12.29 -6.99
C PRO A 73 1.64 11.15 -6.04
N VAL A 74 0.44 10.57 -6.22
CA VAL A 74 -0.08 9.47 -5.42
C VAL A 74 -0.11 8.20 -6.28
N TYR A 75 0.58 7.17 -5.80
CA TYR A 75 0.63 5.85 -6.37
C TYR A 75 -0.09 4.86 -5.47
N TYR A 76 -0.87 3.98 -6.07
CA TYR A 76 -1.46 2.81 -5.42
C TYR A 76 -0.78 1.55 -5.95
N THR A 77 -0.66 0.53 -5.10
CA THR A 77 -0.43 -0.84 -5.58
C THR A 77 -1.67 -1.68 -5.36
N ALA A 78 -2.02 -2.47 -6.37
CA ALA A 78 -3.13 -3.41 -6.30
C ALA A 78 -2.76 -4.72 -6.98
N GLN A 79 -2.91 -5.84 -6.26
CA GLN A 79 -2.79 -7.16 -6.87
C GLN A 79 -3.94 -7.35 -7.88
N PRO A 80 -3.67 -7.93 -9.06
CA PRO A 80 -4.70 -8.17 -10.06
C PRO A 80 -5.60 -9.34 -9.63
N LYS A 81 -6.83 -9.36 -10.17
CA LYS A 81 -7.81 -10.44 -9.93
C LYS A 81 -7.33 -11.78 -10.47
N GLU A 82 -6.68 -11.74 -11.62
CA GLU A 82 -6.21 -12.91 -12.34
C GLU A 82 -4.69 -12.96 -12.29
N GLN A 83 -4.16 -14.11 -11.90
CA GLN A 83 -2.72 -14.38 -11.89
C GLN A 83 -2.53 -15.83 -12.34
N SER A 84 -1.80 -16.02 -13.42
CA SER A 84 -1.38 -17.34 -13.88
C SER A 84 -0.44 -17.98 -12.85
N ASP A 85 -0.28 -19.31 -12.88
CA ASP A 85 0.69 -19.99 -12.02
C ASP A 85 2.13 -19.52 -12.30
N GLU A 86 2.44 -19.17 -13.55
CA GLU A 86 3.74 -18.62 -13.94
C GLU A 86 3.98 -17.22 -13.36
N ASP A 87 2.96 -16.35 -13.40
CA ASP A 87 3.07 -15.01 -12.87
C ASP A 87 3.05 -14.99 -11.34
N ARG A 88 2.23 -15.83 -10.71
CA ARG A 88 2.15 -15.93 -9.25
C ARG A 88 3.37 -16.65 -8.68
N ALA A 89 3.88 -17.66 -9.38
CA ALA A 89 5.08 -18.42 -9.05
C ALA A 89 5.11 -18.83 -7.57
N LEU A 90 6.25 -18.63 -6.89
CA LEU A 90 6.49 -19.01 -5.50
C LEU A 90 5.56 -18.35 -4.46
N LEU A 91 4.75 -17.35 -4.86
CA LEU A 91 3.68 -16.85 -3.99
C LEU A 91 2.59 -17.91 -3.77
N ASN A 92 2.43 -18.87 -4.68
CA ASN A 92 1.53 -20.00 -4.49
C ASN A 92 1.97 -20.87 -3.33
N ASP A 93 3.25 -21.19 -3.24
CA ASP A 93 3.82 -21.98 -2.14
C ASP A 93 3.64 -21.26 -0.79
N MET A 94 3.94 -19.97 -0.75
CA MET A 94 3.90 -19.19 0.49
C MET A 94 2.48 -18.86 0.94
N TRP A 95 1.67 -18.29 0.04
CA TRP A 95 0.39 -17.65 0.35
C TRP A 95 -0.83 -18.35 -0.28
N GLY A 96 -0.61 -19.46 -0.99
CA GLY A 96 -1.66 -20.10 -1.78
C GLY A 96 -2.12 -19.21 -2.94
N PRO A 97 -3.35 -19.36 -3.44
CA PRO A 97 -3.87 -18.56 -4.55
C PRO A 97 -4.18 -17.10 -4.17
N GLY A 98 -4.24 -16.77 -2.87
CA GLY A 98 -4.46 -15.41 -2.38
C GLY A 98 -5.76 -14.78 -2.90
N LEU A 99 -5.68 -13.49 -3.26
CA LEU A 99 -6.79 -12.69 -3.79
C LEU A 99 -7.50 -13.33 -5.00
N THR A 100 -6.82 -14.15 -5.79
CA THR A 100 -7.43 -14.76 -7.00
C THR A 100 -8.63 -15.68 -6.69
N ARG A 101 -8.77 -16.14 -5.43
CA ARG A 101 -9.96 -16.88 -4.95
C ARG A 101 -11.10 -15.98 -4.47
N SER A 102 -10.86 -14.67 -4.38
CA SER A 102 -11.82 -13.64 -3.92
C SER A 102 -11.74 -12.39 -4.81
N PRO A 103 -11.90 -12.52 -6.14
CA PRO A 103 -11.70 -11.43 -7.10
C PRO A 103 -12.64 -10.24 -6.88
N GLU A 104 -13.77 -10.44 -6.20
CA GLU A 104 -14.69 -9.39 -5.77
C GLU A 104 -14.08 -8.43 -4.74
N GLN A 105 -13.10 -8.88 -3.96
CA GLN A 105 -12.42 -8.09 -2.93
C GLN A 105 -11.14 -7.39 -3.45
N GLN A 106 -10.96 -7.31 -4.76
CA GLN A 106 -9.77 -6.70 -5.35
C GLN A 106 -9.74 -5.17 -5.26
N LYS A 107 -10.90 -4.53 -5.06
CA LYS A 107 -10.98 -3.07 -5.07
C LYS A 107 -10.19 -2.48 -3.90
N VAL A 108 -9.66 -1.28 -4.11
CA VAL A 108 -9.17 -0.43 -3.02
C VAL A 108 -10.35 -0.10 -2.10
N VAL A 109 -10.11 -0.06 -0.79
CA VAL A 109 -11.15 0.28 0.19
C VAL A 109 -11.82 1.62 -0.15
N GLU A 110 -13.13 1.72 0.04
CA GLU A 110 -13.96 2.83 -0.43
C GLU A 110 -13.42 4.21 -0.03
N ALA A 111 -12.99 4.37 1.23
CA ALA A 111 -12.46 5.63 1.76
C ALA A 111 -11.13 6.08 1.12
N LEU A 112 -10.44 5.19 0.40
CA LEU A 112 -9.20 5.47 -0.32
C LEU A 112 -9.36 5.29 -1.84
N THR A 113 -10.59 5.31 -2.35
CA THR A 113 -10.87 5.16 -3.79
C THR A 113 -9.98 6.11 -4.61
N PRO A 114 -9.15 5.58 -5.53
CA PRO A 114 -8.35 6.41 -6.40
C PRO A 114 -9.22 7.28 -7.31
N ASP A 115 -8.75 8.48 -7.64
CA ASP A 115 -9.35 9.32 -8.68
C ASP A 115 -8.42 9.51 -9.88
N GLU A 116 -8.84 10.31 -10.86
CA GLU A 116 -8.16 10.47 -12.15
C GLU A 116 -6.73 11.05 -12.05
N ALA A 117 -6.40 11.71 -10.93
CA ALA A 117 -5.06 12.24 -10.69
C ALA A 117 -4.09 11.19 -10.12
N ASP A 118 -4.60 10.04 -9.69
CA ASP A 118 -3.80 8.99 -9.05
C ASP A 118 -3.36 7.93 -10.07
N THR A 119 -2.26 7.24 -9.75
CA THR A 119 -1.76 6.13 -10.57
C THR A 119 -1.92 4.80 -9.83
N VAL A 120 -2.67 3.85 -10.40
CA VAL A 120 -2.80 2.49 -9.85
C VAL A 120 -1.87 1.52 -10.57
N LEU A 121 -0.91 0.98 -9.83
CA LEU A 121 0.10 0.05 -10.33
C LEU A 121 -0.30 -1.40 -10.03
N VAL A 122 -0.19 -2.27 -11.04
CA VAL A 122 -0.39 -3.71 -10.85
C VAL A 122 0.74 -4.27 -10.01
N LYS A 123 0.38 -4.98 -8.94
CA LYS A 123 1.30 -5.52 -7.94
C LYS A 123 1.54 -7.01 -8.13
N TRP A 124 2.79 -7.38 -8.37
CA TRP A 124 3.17 -8.78 -8.60
C TRP A 124 3.95 -9.43 -7.47
N ARG A 125 4.75 -8.67 -6.71
CA ARG A 125 5.65 -9.18 -5.65
C ARG A 125 5.65 -8.24 -4.46
N TYR A 126 6.34 -8.59 -3.37
CA TYR A 126 6.40 -7.75 -2.17
C TYR A 126 6.92 -6.34 -2.43
N SER A 127 7.92 -6.17 -3.31
CA SER A 127 8.38 -4.82 -3.70
C SER A 127 7.42 -4.19 -4.71
N ALA A 128 7.04 -2.92 -4.49
CA ALA A 128 6.21 -2.14 -5.43
C ALA A 128 6.94 -1.81 -6.74
N PHE A 129 8.26 -1.97 -6.77
CA PHE A 129 9.11 -1.70 -7.94
C PHE A 129 9.21 -2.91 -8.88
N HIS A 130 9.02 -4.12 -8.37
CA HIS A 130 9.25 -5.33 -9.15
C HIS A 130 8.12 -5.59 -10.15
N ARG A 131 8.46 -5.66 -11.45
CA ARG A 131 7.50 -5.74 -12.57
C ARG A 131 6.48 -4.59 -12.56
N SER A 132 6.94 -3.40 -12.23
CA SER A 132 6.14 -2.17 -12.21
C SER A 132 6.97 -1.00 -12.74
N PRO A 133 6.33 0.02 -13.34
CA PRO A 133 7.02 1.20 -13.84
C PRO A 133 7.39 2.22 -12.74
N LEU A 134 7.15 1.92 -11.44
CA LEU A 134 7.28 2.88 -10.34
C LEU A 134 8.65 3.57 -10.31
N GLU A 135 9.74 2.81 -10.46
CA GLU A 135 11.10 3.40 -10.46
C GLU A 135 11.26 4.42 -11.58
N GLN A 136 10.81 4.08 -12.78
CA GLN A 136 10.92 4.95 -13.94
C GLN A 136 10.05 6.19 -13.78
N MET A 137 8.80 6.03 -13.32
CA MET A 137 7.88 7.14 -13.06
C MET A 137 8.43 8.14 -12.03
N LEU A 138 9.06 7.65 -10.96
CA LEU A 138 9.70 8.50 -9.96
C LEU A 138 10.89 9.26 -10.57
N LYS A 139 11.73 8.59 -11.36
CA LYS A 139 12.86 9.24 -12.06
C LYS A 139 12.40 10.30 -13.05
N ASP A 140 11.40 9.99 -13.87
CA ASP A 140 10.88 10.89 -14.90
C ASP A 140 10.26 12.16 -14.32
N THR A 141 9.73 12.08 -13.10
CA THR A 141 9.11 13.20 -12.38
C THR A 141 10.07 13.87 -11.37
N GLY A 142 11.34 13.46 -11.33
CA GLY A 142 12.35 14.01 -10.42
C GLY A 142 12.10 13.70 -8.94
N ARG A 143 11.26 12.70 -8.63
CA ARG A 143 10.91 12.33 -7.26
C ARG A 143 11.86 11.27 -6.73
N ASN A 144 12.44 11.53 -5.56
CA ASN A 144 13.41 10.64 -4.92
C ASN A 144 13.15 10.45 -3.41
N GLN A 145 12.01 10.91 -2.91
CA GLN A 145 11.48 10.57 -1.60
C GLN A 145 10.16 9.81 -1.81
N LEU A 146 9.98 8.70 -1.09
CA LEU A 146 8.75 7.91 -1.16
C LEU A 146 8.16 7.79 0.24
N ILE A 147 6.98 8.37 0.44
CA ILE A 147 6.16 8.18 1.64
C ILE A 147 5.46 6.84 1.48
N ILE A 148 5.68 5.89 2.38
CA ILE A 148 5.10 4.55 2.28
C ILE A 148 4.01 4.39 3.33
N THR A 149 2.82 4.01 2.89
CA THR A 149 1.66 3.70 3.73
C THR A 149 1.00 2.41 3.27
N GLY A 150 0.15 1.79 4.09
CA GLY A 150 -0.63 0.63 3.72
C GLY A 150 -0.26 -0.63 4.48
N VAL A 151 -0.46 -1.80 3.86
CA VAL A 151 -0.29 -3.11 4.51
C VAL A 151 0.54 -4.08 3.66
N TYR A 152 1.24 -5.06 4.23
CA TYR A 152 1.54 -5.27 5.66
C TYR A 152 2.94 -4.75 5.99
N ALA A 153 3.07 -4.08 7.14
CA ALA A 153 4.25 -3.32 7.56
C ALA A 153 5.60 -4.06 7.54
N HIS A 154 5.62 -5.39 7.70
CA HIS A 154 6.87 -6.17 7.82
C HIS A 154 7.16 -7.04 6.58
N ILE A 155 6.31 -6.98 5.55
CA ILE A 155 6.42 -7.83 4.36
C ILE A 155 6.76 -7.00 3.13
N ALA A 156 5.94 -5.99 2.84
CA ALA A 156 5.91 -5.32 1.55
C ALA A 156 6.03 -3.79 1.63
N VAL A 157 5.74 -3.22 2.80
CA VAL A 157 5.96 -1.82 3.18
C VAL A 157 7.39 -1.69 3.71
#